data_AF-B4JCM0-F1
#
_entry.id   AF-B4JCM0-F1
#
_cell.length_a   1.000
_cell.length_b   1.000
_cell.length_c   1.000
_cell.angle_alpha   90.00
_cell.angle_beta   90.00
_cell.angle_gamma   90.00
#
_symmetry.space_group_name_H-M   'P 1'
#
loop_
_entity.id
_entity.type
_entity.pdbx_description
1 polymer ?
#
loop_
_entity_poly.entity_id
_entity_poly.type
_entity_poly.pdbx_seq_one_letter_code
_entity_poly.pdbx_strand_id
1 'polypeptide(L)'
;MSPLIACLILLLIAMLQHQRVEAGAYHAIFKSDVQAAEWIALYRNADFPGKCAITSRLILNEGVTIKDPTHECRQIVCGANGVTVFQSCGAISGIPALCRFGDYVNVELPYPQCSYPGRCVVDMGTSVVLLKFAESVKLESLPCTRIFCMGDGWGMLQTCNDIFVPPGCKYVARNSPDTDFPKCCERDVICPK
;
A
#
# COMPACT_ATOMS: atom_id res chain seq x y z
N MET A 1 -30.83 -46.84 1.34
CA MET A 1 -29.37 -46.57 1.32
C MET A 1 -28.70 -47.54 2.27
N SER A 2 -27.75 -48.35 1.77
CA SER A 2 -27.03 -49.34 2.57
C SER A 2 -26.05 -48.66 3.54
N PRO A 3 -25.87 -49.13 4.79
CA PRO A 3 -24.96 -48.51 5.76
C PRO A 3 -23.50 -48.44 5.27
N LEU A 4 -23.12 -49.33 4.35
CA LEU A 4 -21.81 -49.31 3.67
C LEU A 4 -21.62 -48.07 2.79
N ILE A 5 -22.69 -47.59 2.14
CA ILE A 5 -22.65 -46.42 1.26
C ILE A 5 -22.53 -45.14 2.09
N ALA A 6 -23.21 -45.07 3.24
CA ALA A 6 -23.10 -43.93 4.16
C ALA A 6 -21.68 -43.80 4.73
N CYS A 7 -21.02 -44.92 5.05
CA CYS A 7 -19.66 -44.93 5.59
C CYS A 7 -18.61 -44.50 4.53
N LEU A 8 -18.76 -44.95 3.28
CA LEU A 8 -17.92 -44.52 2.16
C LEU A 8 -18.05 -43.02 1.85
N ILE A 9 -19.27 -42.48 1.93
CA ILE A 9 -19.51 -41.05 1.75
C ILE A 9 -18.87 -40.24 2.89
N LEU A 10 -18.98 -40.68 4.14
CA LEU A 10 -18.34 -40.03 5.28
C LEU A 10 -16.81 -40.06 5.21
N LEU A 11 -16.21 -41.16 4.74
CA LEU A 11 -14.76 -41.26 4.53
C LEU A 11 -14.27 -40.37 3.37
N LEU A 12 -15.05 -40.26 2.29
CA LEU A 12 -14.76 -39.32 1.19
C LEU A 12 -14.86 -37.87 1.65
N ILE A 13 -15.86 -37.52 2.47
CA ILE A 13 -16.00 -36.18 3.06
C ILE A 13 -14.83 -35.90 4.03
N ALA A 14 -14.41 -36.87 4.85
CA ALA A 14 -13.28 -36.72 5.75
C ALA A 14 -11.93 -36.57 5.02
N MET A 15 -11.75 -37.24 3.88
CA MET A 15 -10.56 -37.11 3.03
C MET A 15 -10.58 -35.79 2.22
N LEU A 16 -11.76 -35.26 1.87
CA LEU A 16 -11.95 -33.91 1.33
C LEU A 16 -11.77 -32.79 2.37
N GLN A 17 -11.80 -33.13 3.67
CA GLN A 17 -11.50 -32.22 4.78
C GLN A 17 -10.04 -32.26 5.24
N HIS A 18 -9.12 -32.84 4.46
CA HIS A 18 -7.72 -32.42 4.51
C HIS A 18 -7.64 -31.02 3.89
N GLN A 19 -8.15 -30.05 4.65
CA GLN A 19 -8.03 -28.64 4.38
C GLN A 19 -6.54 -28.34 4.23
N ARG A 20 -6.09 -28.19 2.99
CA ARG A 20 -5.11 -27.13 2.73
C ARG A 20 -5.74 -25.88 3.34
N VAL A 21 -5.22 -25.49 4.49
CA VAL A 21 -5.45 -24.16 5.05
C VAL A 21 -4.75 -23.23 4.07
N GLU A 22 -5.46 -22.87 3.00
CA GLU A 22 -5.03 -21.77 2.15
C GLU A 22 -5.01 -20.54 3.05
N ALA A 23 -3.82 -19.95 3.18
CA ALA A 23 -3.63 -18.69 3.86
C ALA A 23 -4.50 -17.64 3.16
N GLY A 24 -5.70 -17.45 3.67
CA GLY A 24 -6.59 -16.39 3.23
C GLY A 24 -5.93 -15.06 3.54
N ALA A 25 -5.40 -14.41 2.50
CA ALA A 25 -5.12 -12.99 2.55
C ALA A 25 -6.46 -12.28 2.76
N TYR A 26 -6.59 -11.53 3.86
CA TYR A 26 -7.72 -10.63 4.03
C TYR A 26 -7.65 -9.59 2.90
N HIS A 27 -8.52 -9.73 1.90
CA HIS A 27 -8.75 -8.69 0.90
C HIS A 27 -9.63 -7.62 1.53
N ALA A 28 -9.01 -6.61 2.13
CA ALA A 28 -9.68 -5.32 2.25
C ALA A 28 -9.66 -4.68 0.86
N ILE A 29 -10.73 -4.86 0.08
CA ILE A 29 -10.92 -4.11 -1.17
C ILE A 29 -11.35 -2.70 -0.76
N PHE A 30 -10.37 -1.84 -0.49
CA PHE A 30 -10.59 -0.39 -0.51
C PHE A 30 -10.62 0.02 -1.97
N LYS A 31 -11.83 0.25 -2.50
CA LYS A 31 -11.98 1.00 -3.75
C LYS A 31 -11.75 2.47 -3.39
N SER A 32 -10.53 2.96 -3.53
CA SER A 32 -10.24 4.39 -3.53
C SER A 32 -9.59 4.74 -4.84
N ASP A 33 -10.26 5.59 -5.63
CA ASP A 33 -9.57 6.36 -6.65
C ASP A 33 -8.33 7.01 -6.02
N VAL A 34 -7.20 6.83 -6.70
CA VAL A 34 -5.89 7.47 -6.55
C VAL A 34 -5.88 8.57 -5.48
N GLN A 35 -5.55 8.23 -4.24
CA GLN A 35 -5.28 9.26 -3.24
C GLN A 35 -3.84 9.73 -3.42
N ALA A 36 -3.67 10.67 -4.35
CA ALA A 36 -2.68 11.73 -4.17
C ALA A 36 -2.89 12.32 -2.75
N ALA A 37 -1.84 12.81 -2.11
CA ALA A 37 -2.06 13.63 -0.92
C ALA A 37 -2.75 14.91 -1.41
N GLU A 38 -4.07 14.95 -1.27
CA GLU A 38 -4.90 16.06 -1.69
C GLU A 38 -5.24 16.92 -0.48
N TRP A 39 -4.96 18.22 -0.61
CA TRP A 39 -5.38 19.21 0.36
C TRP A 39 -6.22 20.27 -0.33
N ILE A 40 -7.40 20.54 0.23
CA ILE A 40 -8.36 21.50 -0.32
C ILE A 40 -8.45 22.69 0.63
N ALA A 41 -8.37 23.90 0.09
CA ALA A 41 -8.54 25.12 0.87
C ALA A 41 -9.18 26.25 0.06
N LEU A 42 -9.67 27.27 0.79
CA LEU A 42 -10.32 28.45 0.23
C LEU A 42 -9.35 29.63 0.22
N TYR A 43 -8.94 30.04 -0.98
CA TYR A 43 -8.07 31.19 -1.23
C TYR A 43 -8.83 32.30 -1.95
N ARG A 44 -9.83 32.85 -1.26
CA ARG A 44 -10.63 33.99 -1.73
C ARG A 44 -9.97 35.30 -1.35
N ASN A 45 -10.03 36.28 -2.25
CA ASN A 45 -9.62 37.64 -1.97
C ASN A 45 -10.59 38.61 -2.66
N ALA A 46 -11.01 39.66 -1.95
CA ALA A 46 -11.95 40.67 -2.45
C ALA A 46 -11.36 41.47 -3.64
N ASP A 47 -10.04 41.67 -3.67
CA ASP A 47 -9.34 42.36 -4.76
C ASP A 47 -9.23 41.48 -6.02
N PHE A 48 -9.41 40.17 -5.87
CA PHE A 48 -9.32 39.17 -6.95
C PHE A 48 -10.56 38.27 -6.96
N PRO A 49 -11.75 38.82 -7.24
CA PRO A 49 -13.00 38.06 -7.22
C PRO A 49 -12.97 36.95 -8.28
N GLY A 50 -13.46 35.76 -7.91
CA GLY A 50 -13.51 34.58 -8.77
C GLY A 50 -12.14 33.90 -9.02
N LYS A 51 -11.07 34.35 -8.35
CA LYS A 51 -9.72 33.81 -8.50
C LYS A 51 -9.26 33.08 -7.24
N CYS A 52 -8.24 32.25 -7.39
CA CYS A 52 -7.51 31.65 -6.26
C CYS A 52 -6.29 32.51 -5.94
N ALA A 53 -6.40 33.34 -4.91
CA ALA A 53 -5.32 34.21 -4.42
C ALA A 53 -4.54 33.51 -3.31
N ILE A 54 -3.60 32.64 -3.70
CA ILE A 54 -2.89 31.73 -2.78
C ILE A 54 -1.83 32.48 -1.97
N THR A 55 -1.11 33.37 -2.64
CA THR A 55 -0.21 34.36 -2.03
C THR A 55 -0.35 35.67 -2.79
N SER A 56 0.29 36.74 -2.30
CA SER A 56 0.33 38.03 -3.01
C SER A 56 0.99 37.96 -4.40
N ARG A 57 1.75 36.90 -4.69
CA ARG A 57 2.44 36.68 -5.97
C ARG A 57 1.86 35.53 -6.79
N LEU A 58 0.91 34.78 -6.23
CA LEU A 58 0.34 33.59 -6.86
C LEU A 58 -1.18 33.69 -6.88
N ILE A 59 -1.69 34.22 -7.99
CA ILE A 59 -3.12 34.43 -8.22
C ILE A 59 -3.49 33.69 -9.50
N LEU A 60 -4.37 32.71 -9.38
CA LEU A 60 -4.76 31.84 -10.49
C LEU A 60 -6.20 32.15 -10.92
N ASN A 61 -6.44 32.14 -12.23
CA ASN A 61 -7.81 32.19 -12.75
C ASN A 61 -8.50 30.84 -12.49
N GLU A 62 -9.82 30.86 -12.41
CA GLU A 62 -10.62 29.64 -12.31
C GLU A 62 -10.34 28.68 -13.50
N GLY A 63 -10.28 27.38 -13.20
CA GLY A 63 -10.00 26.32 -14.16
C GLY A 63 -8.51 26.13 -14.49
N VAL A 64 -7.62 26.97 -13.95
CA VAL A 64 -6.18 26.87 -14.20
C VAL A 64 -5.55 25.83 -13.28
N THR A 65 -4.74 24.96 -13.88
CA THR A 65 -3.84 24.04 -13.19
C THR A 65 -2.39 24.42 -13.47
N ILE A 66 -1.58 24.53 -12.42
CA ILE A 66 -0.14 24.79 -12.54
C ILE A 66 0.67 23.83 -11.67
N LYS A 67 1.93 23.64 -12.03
CA LYS A 67 2.92 23.14 -11.07
C LYS A 67 3.12 24.18 -9.97
N ASP A 68 3.16 23.72 -8.73
CA ASP A 68 3.38 24.58 -7.59
C ASP A 68 4.80 25.16 -7.62
N PRO A 69 4.99 26.49 -7.68
CA PRO A 69 6.33 27.08 -7.69
C PRO A 69 7.04 27.01 -6.32
N THR A 70 6.33 26.63 -5.25
CA THR A 70 6.84 26.56 -3.89
C THR A 70 7.18 25.14 -3.43
N HIS A 71 6.83 24.11 -4.21
CA HIS A 71 7.03 22.70 -3.87
C HIS A 71 7.59 21.94 -5.09
N GLU A 72 8.46 20.96 -4.86
CA GLU A 72 9.22 20.29 -5.92
C GLU A 72 8.34 19.49 -6.92
N CYS A 73 7.38 18.71 -6.40
CA CYS A 73 6.48 17.92 -7.24
C CYS A 73 5.06 17.87 -6.66
N ARG A 74 4.35 18.97 -6.89
CA ARG A 74 2.94 19.18 -6.53
C ARG A 74 2.28 20.02 -7.62
N GLN A 75 0.99 19.83 -7.86
CA GLN A 75 0.20 20.76 -8.64
C GLN A 75 -0.88 21.45 -7.82
N ILE A 76 -1.26 22.63 -8.31
CA ILE A 76 -2.32 23.46 -7.77
C ILE A 76 -3.40 23.54 -8.84
N VAL A 77 -4.63 23.19 -8.47
CA VAL A 77 -5.82 23.34 -9.30
C VAL A 77 -6.68 24.44 -8.70
N CYS A 78 -6.91 25.51 -9.46
CA CYS A 78 -7.84 26.57 -9.08
C CYS A 78 -9.24 26.26 -9.58
N GLY A 79 -10.15 26.01 -8.65
CA GLY A 79 -11.58 25.82 -8.90
C GLY A 79 -12.41 27.09 -8.66
N ALA A 80 -13.72 26.91 -8.67
CA ALA A 80 -14.67 28.01 -8.55
C ALA A 80 -14.57 28.72 -7.20
N ASN A 81 -14.73 30.05 -7.23
CA ASN A 81 -14.78 30.90 -6.02
C ASN A 81 -13.59 30.67 -5.08
N GLY A 82 -12.37 30.59 -5.62
CA GLY A 82 -11.15 30.47 -4.84
C GLY A 82 -10.97 29.12 -4.14
N VAL A 83 -11.75 28.09 -4.51
CA VAL A 83 -11.48 26.72 -4.05
C VAL A 83 -10.20 26.25 -4.73
N THR A 84 -9.17 25.98 -3.93
CA THR A 84 -7.87 25.53 -4.44
C THR A 84 -7.61 24.12 -3.95
N VAL A 85 -7.24 23.23 -4.87
CA VAL A 85 -6.82 21.86 -4.57
C VAL A 85 -5.32 21.76 -4.81
N PHE A 86 -4.60 21.25 -3.83
CA PHE A 86 -3.19 20.92 -3.92
C PHE A 86 -3.07 19.42 -4.02
N GLN A 87 -2.48 18.92 -5.11
CA GLN A 87 -2.30 17.50 -5.35
C GLN A 87 -0.80 17.21 -5.36
N SER A 88 -0.33 16.51 -4.32
CA SER A 88 1.05 16.03 -4.24
C SER A 88 1.10 14.51 -4.28
N CYS A 89 2.31 14.00 -4.44
CA CYS A 89 2.59 12.58 -4.27
C CYS A 89 2.14 12.16 -2.86
N GLY A 90 1.37 11.06 -2.77
CA GLY A 90 0.82 10.59 -1.50
C GLY A 90 1.91 10.37 -0.45
N ALA A 91 1.65 10.81 0.78
CA ALA A 91 2.45 10.43 1.95
C ALA A 91 1.68 9.33 2.69
N ILE A 92 2.26 8.12 2.75
CA ILE A 92 1.70 7.03 3.55
C ILE A 92 2.16 7.23 4.99
N SER A 93 1.19 7.42 5.89
CA SER A 93 1.42 7.31 7.33
C SER A 93 1.54 5.84 7.73
N GLY A 94 2.53 5.50 8.57
CA GLY A 94 2.72 4.14 9.10
C GLY A 94 3.76 3.30 8.37
N ILE A 95 4.59 3.92 7.52
CA ILE A 95 5.78 3.26 6.98
C ILE A 95 6.71 2.90 8.16
N PRO A 96 7.25 1.66 8.25
CA PRO A 96 8.23 1.31 9.26
C PRO A 96 9.38 2.31 9.30
N ALA A 97 9.95 2.60 10.47
CA ALA A 97 10.99 3.63 10.63
C ALA A 97 12.22 3.48 9.71
N LEU A 98 12.40 2.31 9.11
CA LEU A 98 13.48 1.97 8.18
C LEU A 98 13.15 2.25 6.71
N CYS A 99 11.91 2.61 6.39
CA CYS A 99 11.49 2.88 5.03
C CYS A 99 11.13 4.37 4.86
N ARG A 100 11.52 4.94 3.72
CA ARG A 100 11.24 6.33 3.32
C ARG A 100 10.72 6.35 1.89
N PHE A 101 10.13 7.47 1.50
CA PHE A 101 9.91 7.74 0.09
C PHE A 101 11.27 8.08 -0.55
N GLY A 102 11.55 7.50 -1.71
CA GLY A 102 12.72 7.92 -2.50
C GLY A 102 12.52 9.31 -3.11
N ASP A 103 13.61 9.89 -3.60
CA ASP A 103 13.64 11.23 -4.19
C ASP A 103 12.78 11.35 -5.45
N TYR A 104 12.34 12.55 -5.81
CA TYR A 104 11.63 12.76 -7.07
C TYR A 104 12.44 12.32 -8.30
N VAL A 105 11.78 11.80 -9.34
CA VAL A 105 12.45 11.37 -10.58
C VAL A 105 13.16 12.54 -11.25
N ASN A 106 12.42 13.64 -11.42
CA ASN A 106 12.93 14.87 -11.99
C ASN A 106 12.03 16.03 -11.58
N VAL A 107 12.51 16.85 -10.64
CA VAL A 107 11.80 18.01 -10.10
C VAL A 107 11.60 19.14 -11.11
N GLU A 108 12.06 19.04 -12.36
CA GLU A 108 11.79 20.02 -13.41
C GLU A 108 10.51 19.69 -14.19
N LEU A 109 10.12 18.42 -14.24
CA LEU A 109 8.94 17.97 -14.99
C LEU A 109 7.62 18.45 -14.35
N PRO A 110 6.52 18.56 -15.11
CA PRO A 110 5.20 18.81 -14.53
C PRO A 110 4.76 17.64 -13.63
N TYR A 111 3.85 17.91 -12.69
CA TYR A 111 3.15 16.83 -12.00
C TYR A 111 2.20 16.12 -12.97
N PRO A 112 2.07 14.78 -12.92
CA PRO A 112 2.72 13.84 -12.00
C PRO A 112 4.08 13.30 -12.50
N GLN A 113 4.61 13.77 -13.64
CA GLN A 113 5.84 13.23 -14.23
C GLN A 113 7.11 13.54 -13.43
N CYS A 114 7.10 14.57 -12.57
CA CYS A 114 8.19 14.80 -11.63
C CYS A 114 8.31 13.73 -10.55
N SER A 115 7.28 12.89 -10.39
CA SER A 115 7.25 11.77 -9.45
C SER A 115 7.52 10.44 -10.15
N TYR A 116 7.25 9.33 -9.47
CA TYR A 116 7.24 7.98 -10.03
C TYR A 116 5.79 7.53 -10.34
N PRO A 117 5.16 8.03 -11.43
CA PRO A 117 3.78 7.67 -11.76
C PRO A 117 3.65 6.15 -11.98
N GLY A 118 2.60 5.55 -11.40
CA GLY A 118 2.35 4.11 -11.51
C GLY A 118 3.39 3.21 -10.84
N ARG A 119 4.27 3.76 -9.98
CA ARG A 119 5.30 3.00 -9.26
C ARG A 119 5.12 3.12 -7.75
N CYS A 120 5.57 2.10 -7.03
CA CYS A 120 5.83 2.20 -5.60
C CYS A 120 7.33 2.38 -5.37
N VAL A 121 7.69 3.34 -4.53
CA VAL A 121 9.07 3.63 -4.18
C VAL A 121 9.32 3.10 -2.78
N VAL A 122 10.24 2.15 -2.66
CA VAL A 122 10.62 1.58 -1.38
C VAL A 122 12.08 1.91 -1.11
N ASP A 123 12.34 2.84 -0.21
CA ASP A 123 13.69 3.08 0.31
C ASP A 123 14.01 2.05 1.41
N MET A 124 15.09 1.30 1.22
CA MET A 124 15.63 0.31 2.14
C MET A 124 16.85 0.84 2.92
N GLY A 125 17.11 2.14 2.87
CA GLY A 125 18.23 2.83 3.50
C GLY A 125 19.53 2.79 2.70
N THR A 126 19.92 1.63 2.16
CA THR A 126 21.10 1.48 1.30
C THR A 126 20.78 1.41 -0.20
N SER A 127 19.50 1.24 -0.54
CA SER A 127 19.03 1.13 -1.91
C SER A 127 17.57 1.57 -2.01
N VAL A 128 17.19 2.04 -3.20
CA VAL A 128 15.81 2.39 -3.54
C VAL A 128 15.30 1.39 -4.57
N VAL A 129 14.15 0.77 -4.29
CA VAL A 129 13.49 -0.19 -5.17
C VAL A 129 12.24 0.43 -5.75
N LEU A 130 12.13 0.42 -7.07
CA LEU A 130 10.95 0.87 -7.81
C LEU A 130 10.14 -0.32 -8.27
N LEU A 131 8.98 -0.51 -7.67
CA LEU A 131 8.04 -1.58 -8.02
C LEU A 131 6.98 -1.06 -8.99
N LYS A 132 6.63 -1.88 -9.98
CA LYS A 132 5.41 -1.70 -10.78
C LYS A 132 4.20 -2.26 -10.03
N PHE A 133 3.01 -1.92 -10.50
CA PHE A 133 1.78 -2.57 -10.06
C PHE A 133 1.92 -4.10 -10.03
N ALA A 134 1.48 -4.71 -8.93
CA ALA A 134 1.55 -6.14 -8.63
C ALA A 134 2.96 -6.74 -8.48
N GLU A 135 4.03 -5.93 -8.50
CA GLU A 135 5.35 -6.38 -8.10
C GLU A 135 5.51 -6.34 -6.58
N SER A 136 6.48 -7.09 -6.06
CA SER A 136 6.77 -7.10 -4.63
C SER A 136 8.26 -7.22 -4.35
N VAL A 137 8.69 -6.69 -3.22
CA VAL A 137 10.07 -6.81 -2.72
C VAL A 137 10.08 -7.40 -1.31
N LYS A 138 11.01 -8.32 -1.06
CA LYS A 138 11.28 -8.86 0.28
C LYS A 138 12.01 -7.80 1.11
N LEU A 139 11.62 -7.64 2.38
CA LEU A 139 12.36 -6.78 3.30
C LEU A 139 13.44 -7.60 3.99
N GLU A 140 14.70 -7.32 3.71
CA GLU A 140 15.81 -8.05 4.33
C GLU A 140 15.90 -7.80 5.85
N SER A 141 15.45 -6.63 6.30
CA SER A 141 15.42 -6.27 7.71
C SER A 141 14.34 -6.98 8.52
N LEU A 142 13.32 -7.58 7.87
CA LEU A 142 12.19 -8.24 8.53
C LEU A 142 11.99 -9.67 7.98
N PRO A 143 12.05 -10.71 8.84
CA PRO A 143 12.03 -12.08 8.36
C PRO A 143 10.66 -12.45 7.80
N CYS A 144 10.61 -13.01 6.59
CA CYS A 144 9.38 -13.37 5.86
C CYS A 144 8.35 -12.23 5.79
N THR A 145 8.81 -11.06 5.36
CA THR A 145 7.97 -9.89 5.13
C THR A 145 8.21 -9.38 3.71
N ARG A 146 7.15 -8.96 3.02
CA ARG A 146 7.27 -8.30 1.72
C ARG A 146 6.43 -7.04 1.64
N ILE A 147 6.83 -6.12 0.78
CA ILE A 147 5.96 -5.02 0.31
C ILE A 147 5.41 -5.42 -1.05
N PHE A 148 4.09 -5.42 -1.18
CA PHE A 148 3.39 -5.64 -2.44
C PHE A 148 2.87 -4.31 -3.00
N CYS A 149 3.23 -3.97 -4.23
CA CYS A 149 2.86 -2.71 -4.86
C CYS A 149 1.46 -2.78 -5.46
N MET A 150 0.59 -1.88 -5.04
CA MET A 150 -0.79 -1.72 -5.54
C MET A 150 -0.90 -0.54 -6.53
N GLY A 151 0.20 0.14 -6.84
CA GLY A 151 0.27 1.25 -7.80
C GLY A 151 0.26 2.63 -7.13
N ASP A 152 0.71 3.66 -7.86
CA ASP A 152 0.63 5.08 -7.48
C ASP A 152 1.10 5.39 -6.05
N GLY A 153 2.25 4.83 -5.66
CA GLY A 153 2.81 4.99 -4.32
C GLY A 153 2.21 4.09 -3.24
N TRP A 154 1.11 3.37 -3.50
CA TRP A 154 0.46 2.48 -2.54
C TRP A 154 1.13 1.11 -2.48
N GLY A 155 1.63 0.75 -1.29
CA GLY A 155 2.17 -0.57 -1.01
C GLY A 155 1.49 -1.20 0.20
N MET A 156 1.36 -2.53 0.20
CA MET A 156 0.91 -3.31 1.34
C MET A 156 2.09 -4.03 1.96
N LEU A 157 2.34 -3.78 3.25
CA LEU A 157 3.27 -4.59 4.04
C LEU A 157 2.58 -5.90 4.40
N GLN A 158 3.07 -7.02 3.86
CA GLN A 158 2.55 -8.34 4.12
C GLN A 158 3.49 -9.08 5.07
N THR A 159 2.94 -9.44 6.23
CA THR A 159 3.58 -10.22 7.28
C THR A 159 2.84 -11.54 7.48
N CYS A 160 3.47 -12.50 8.14
CA CYS A 160 2.81 -13.77 8.45
C CYS A 160 1.75 -13.60 9.53
N ASN A 161 0.62 -14.29 9.37
CA ASN A 161 -0.43 -14.31 10.37
C ASN A 161 0.08 -14.90 11.70
N ASP A 162 -0.41 -14.34 12.79
CA ASP A 162 -0.40 -15.00 14.09
C ASP A 162 -1.58 -15.97 14.12
N ILE A 163 -1.27 -17.26 14.08
CA ILE A 163 -2.23 -18.34 14.24
C ILE A 163 -2.58 -18.45 15.73
N PHE A 164 -3.83 -18.78 16.05
CA PHE A 164 -4.19 -19.12 17.42
C PHE A 164 -3.45 -20.40 17.83
N VAL A 165 -2.60 -20.31 18.86
CA VAL A 165 -1.91 -21.46 19.44
C VAL A 165 -2.71 -21.94 20.65
N PRO A 166 -3.21 -23.19 20.65
CA PRO A 166 -3.94 -23.73 21.79
C PRO A 166 -3.10 -23.69 23.08
N PRO A 167 -3.73 -23.54 24.26
CA PRO A 167 -3.02 -23.58 25.53
C PRO A 167 -2.16 -24.83 25.69
N GLY A 168 -0.90 -24.65 26.08
CA GLY A 168 0.08 -25.73 26.21
C GLY A 168 0.91 -25.98 24.95
N CYS A 169 0.46 -25.56 23.77
CA CYS A 169 1.21 -25.70 22.52
C CYS A 169 2.19 -24.53 22.31
N LYS A 170 3.20 -24.73 21.46
CA LYS A 170 4.20 -23.71 21.08
C LYS A 170 4.49 -23.75 19.59
N TYR A 171 4.75 -22.58 19.01
CA TYR A 171 5.32 -22.49 17.69
C TYR A 171 6.71 -23.12 17.64
N VAL A 172 6.99 -23.87 16.58
CA VAL A 172 8.38 -24.11 16.18
C VAL A 172 8.90 -22.98 15.30
N ALA A 173 10.20 -23.01 15.05
CA ALA A 173 10.83 -22.19 14.02
C ALA A 173 10.14 -22.40 12.66
N ARG A 174 10.19 -21.39 11.80
CA ARG A 174 9.60 -21.47 10.45
C ARG A 174 10.29 -22.57 9.66
N ASN A 175 9.50 -23.33 8.91
CA ASN A 175 9.99 -24.51 8.20
C ASN A 175 10.90 -24.12 7.03
N SER A 176 10.63 -22.99 6.37
CA SER A 176 11.36 -22.50 5.20
C SER A 176 11.57 -20.96 5.21
N PRO A 177 12.36 -20.42 6.16
CA PRO A 177 12.45 -18.96 6.38
C PRO A 177 13.02 -18.17 5.19
N ASP A 178 13.78 -18.83 4.32
CA ASP A 178 14.44 -18.19 3.18
C ASP A 178 13.55 -18.12 1.93
N THR A 179 12.45 -18.86 1.89
CA THR A 179 11.53 -18.87 0.75
C THR A 179 10.73 -17.57 0.61
N ASP A 180 10.07 -17.38 -0.53
CA ASP A 180 9.25 -16.20 -0.77
C ASP A 180 7.94 -16.25 0.03
N PHE A 181 7.43 -15.07 0.37
CA PHE A 181 6.09 -14.94 0.95
C PHE A 181 5.03 -15.43 -0.07
N PRO A 182 4.00 -16.19 0.36
CA PRO A 182 3.66 -16.55 1.75
C PRO A 182 4.29 -17.85 2.26
N LYS A 183 5.08 -18.58 1.45
CA LYS A 183 5.60 -19.91 1.81
C LYS A 183 6.48 -19.87 3.05
N CYS A 184 7.27 -18.81 3.21
CA CYS A 184 8.11 -18.65 4.40
C CYS A 184 7.32 -18.47 5.70
N CYS A 185 5.99 -18.33 5.66
CA CYS A 185 5.14 -18.22 6.84
C CYS A 185 4.77 -19.57 7.46
N GLU A 186 4.99 -20.67 6.75
CA GLU A 186 4.72 -22.02 7.23
C GLU A 186 5.58 -22.35 8.46
N ARG A 187 4.91 -22.72 9.55
CA ARG A 187 5.53 -23.15 10.81
C ARG A 187 4.62 -24.16 11.49
N ASP A 188 5.21 -25.20 12.07
CA ASP A 188 4.42 -26.18 12.81
C ASP A 188 4.11 -25.67 14.24
N VAL A 189 3.19 -26.37 14.89
CA VAL A 189 2.86 -26.16 16.30
C VAL A 189 3.07 -27.48 17.03
N ILE A 190 3.92 -27.47 18.05
CA ILE A 190 4.14 -28.63 18.91
C ILE A 190 3.27 -28.48 20.15
N CYS A 191 2.44 -29.49 20.40
CA CYS A 191 1.63 -29.61 21.60
C CYS A 191 2.17 -30.73 22.50
N PRO A 192 2.13 -30.59 23.84
CA PRO A 192 2.37 -31.70 24.75
C PRO A 192 1.37 -32.83 24.46
N LYS A 193 1.85 -34.06 24.58
CA LYS A 193 1.03 -35.27 24.42
C LYS A 193 0.06 -35.44 25.59
#